data_AF-A0A941ZX04-F1
#
_entry.id   AF-A0A941ZX04-F1
#
_cell.length_a   1.000
_cell.length_b   1.000
_cell.length_c   1.000
_cell.angle_alpha   90.00
_cell.angle_beta   90.00
_cell.angle_gamma   90.00
#
_symmetry.space_group_name_H-M   'P 1'
#
loop_
_entity.id
_entity.type
_entity.pdbx_description
1 polymer ?
#
loop_
_entity_poly.entity_id
_entity_poly.type
_entity_poly.pdbx_seq_one_letter_code
_entity_poly.pdbx_strand_id
1 'polypeptide(L)'
;DFYGFPEALYAMRYPAPGAPELALQAAQLLAASGFNATTDDKRGLDHGAWVPLMLMYPEADIPVTQLAVQTSLGPAHHWRLGEALRSLRDEGVLIIGSGSVTHNLREFGRHRYDSPPPPWVSEFNDWLHTAVASSNREALIDYRTHAPQAVRNHPTEEHLLPLLVAAGAATPGSRPQRLHAAYTYGVIGMDAYRFD
;
A
#
# COMPACT_ATOMS: atom_id res chain seq x y z
N ASP A 1 -2.88 11.80 8.38
CA ASP A 1 -2.29 12.09 7.06
C ASP A 1 -3.23 12.89 6.15
N PHE A 2 -4.54 12.95 6.41
CA PHE A 2 -5.48 13.75 5.61
C PHE A 2 -5.82 15.13 6.23
N TYR A 3 -5.15 16.19 5.78
CA TYR A 3 -5.42 17.57 6.22
C TYR A 3 -5.05 18.60 5.14
N GLY A 4 -5.61 19.82 5.22
CA GLY A 4 -5.31 20.91 4.27
C GLY A 4 -6.02 20.81 2.91
N PHE A 5 -6.93 19.86 2.75
CA PHE A 5 -7.70 19.64 1.52
C PHE A 5 -8.97 20.51 1.42
N PRO A 6 -9.56 20.68 0.22
CA PRO A 6 -10.88 21.30 0.07
C PRO A 6 -11.99 20.56 0.83
N GLU A 7 -13.00 21.31 1.30
CA GLU A 7 -14.15 20.77 2.06
C GLU A 7 -14.85 19.60 1.36
N ALA A 8 -14.97 19.67 0.03
CA ALA A 8 -15.58 18.62 -0.78
C ALA A 8 -14.95 17.24 -0.56
N LEU A 9 -13.63 17.18 -0.29
CA LEU A 9 -12.94 15.92 -0.04
C LEU A 9 -13.26 15.33 1.34
N TYR A 10 -13.51 16.16 2.36
CA TYR A 10 -13.99 15.68 3.66
C TYR A 10 -15.47 15.29 3.66
N ALA A 11 -16.24 15.78 2.68
CA ALA A 11 -17.64 15.42 2.48
C ALA A 11 -17.83 14.07 1.76
N MET A 12 -16.78 13.56 1.09
CA MET A 12 -16.84 12.25 0.42
C MET A 12 -17.16 11.12 1.41
N ARG A 13 -18.00 10.17 0.98
CA ARG A 13 -18.41 9.00 1.76
C ARG A 13 -18.34 7.76 0.88
N TYR A 14 -17.68 6.72 1.39
CA TYR A 14 -17.68 5.39 0.78
C TYR A 14 -18.31 4.41 1.78
N PRO A 15 -19.62 4.13 1.66
CA PRO A 15 -20.39 3.45 2.69
C PRO A 15 -20.29 1.91 2.57
N ALA A 16 -19.09 1.37 2.38
CA ALA A 16 -18.90 -0.08 2.32
C ALA A 16 -19.29 -0.73 3.66
N PRO A 17 -19.99 -1.88 3.66
CA PRO A 17 -20.24 -2.64 4.88
C PRO A 17 -18.92 -2.96 5.61
N GLY A 18 -18.93 -2.89 6.93
CA GLY A 18 -17.81 -3.42 7.72
C GLY A 18 -17.74 -4.95 7.61
N ALA A 19 -16.54 -5.51 7.73
CA ALA A 19 -16.32 -6.97 7.78
C ALA A 19 -15.77 -7.40 9.17
N PRO A 20 -16.58 -7.37 10.25
CA PRO A 20 -16.09 -7.64 11.61
C PRO A 20 -15.59 -9.07 11.82
N GLU A 21 -16.21 -10.06 11.18
CA GLU A 21 -15.75 -11.46 11.23
C GLU A 21 -14.36 -11.60 10.59
N LEU A 22 -14.15 -10.95 9.44
CA LEU A 22 -12.84 -10.90 8.77
C LEU A 22 -11.81 -10.17 9.64
N ALA A 23 -12.19 -9.08 10.30
CA ALA A 23 -11.30 -8.36 11.21
C ALA A 23 -10.83 -9.25 12.38
N LEU A 24 -11.75 -10.02 12.97
CA LEU A 24 -11.44 -10.95 14.05
C LEU A 24 -10.52 -12.08 13.56
N GLN A 25 -10.82 -12.65 12.39
CA GLN A 25 -10.00 -13.70 11.78
C GLN A 25 -8.58 -13.21 11.45
N ALA A 26 -8.45 -12.03 10.85
CA ALA A 26 -7.17 -11.41 10.59
C ALA A 26 -6.37 -11.18 11.90
N ALA A 27 -7.03 -10.68 12.95
CA ALA A 27 -6.38 -10.50 14.26
C ALA A 27 -5.89 -11.83 14.86
N GLN A 28 -6.64 -12.93 14.70
CA GLN A 28 -6.25 -14.26 15.17
C GLN A 28 -5.04 -14.80 14.39
N LEU A 29 -5.00 -14.67 13.06
CA LEU A 29 -3.86 -15.07 12.23
C LEU A 29 -2.59 -14.29 12.58
N LEU A 30 -2.74 -12.99 12.81
CA LEU A 30 -1.65 -12.12 13.25
C LEU A 30 -1.15 -12.53 14.65
N ALA A 31 -2.05 -12.79 15.59
CA ALA A 31 -1.69 -13.27 16.93
C ALA A 31 -0.94 -14.60 16.88
N ALA A 32 -1.41 -15.56 16.08
CA ALA A 32 -0.74 -16.85 15.87
C ALA A 32 0.66 -16.70 15.25
N SER A 33 0.89 -15.62 14.50
CA SER A 33 2.17 -15.28 13.87
C SER A 33 3.07 -14.38 14.75
N GLY A 34 2.68 -14.15 16.00
CA GLY A 34 3.47 -13.42 17.00
C GLY A 34 3.27 -11.90 17.00
N PHE A 35 2.21 -11.39 16.36
CA PHE A 35 1.85 -9.98 16.41
C PHE A 35 0.86 -9.69 17.53
N ASN A 36 0.93 -8.50 18.13
CA ASN A 36 -0.11 -8.02 19.05
C ASN A 36 -1.17 -7.24 18.26
N ALA A 37 -2.17 -7.96 17.73
CA ALA A 37 -3.26 -7.38 16.94
C ALA A 37 -4.55 -7.25 17.76
N THR A 38 -5.23 -6.11 17.62
CA THR A 38 -6.55 -5.85 18.21
C THR A 38 -7.50 -5.32 17.16
N THR A 39 -8.81 -5.47 17.38
CA THR A 39 -9.86 -4.89 16.53
C THR A 39 -10.38 -3.58 17.11
N ASP A 40 -10.89 -2.71 16.25
CA ASP A 40 -11.55 -1.44 16.62
C ASP A 40 -12.83 -1.33 15.78
N ASP A 41 -13.99 -1.38 16.44
CA ASP A 41 -15.32 -1.35 15.81
C ASP A 41 -15.83 0.08 15.54
N LYS A 42 -15.08 1.10 15.95
CA LYS A 42 -15.45 2.53 15.80
C LYS A 42 -14.65 3.21 14.70
N ARG A 43 -13.48 2.67 14.37
CA ARG A 43 -12.63 3.24 13.32
C ARG A 43 -13.16 2.88 11.94
N GLY A 44 -13.64 3.88 11.21
CA GLY A 44 -14.03 3.74 9.81
C GLY A 44 -12.83 3.74 8.84
N LEU A 45 -13.13 3.63 7.55
CA LEU A 45 -12.14 3.71 6.47
C LEU A 45 -11.53 5.12 6.40
N ASP A 46 -10.20 5.20 6.40
CA ASP A 46 -9.51 6.44 6.05
C ASP A 46 -9.34 6.59 4.53
N HIS A 47 -8.84 7.75 4.11
CA HIS A 47 -8.67 8.08 2.69
C HIS A 47 -7.73 7.16 1.92
N GLY A 48 -6.75 6.54 2.59
CA GLY A 48 -5.90 5.54 1.96
C GLY A 48 -6.71 4.32 1.55
N ALA A 49 -7.75 3.96 2.30
CA ALA A 49 -8.64 2.86 1.98
C ALA A 49 -9.78 3.27 1.02
N TRP A 50 -10.52 4.34 1.30
CA TRP A 50 -11.73 4.64 0.53
C TRP A 50 -11.46 5.20 -0.88
N VAL A 51 -10.35 5.92 -1.12
CA VAL A 51 -10.05 6.48 -2.46
C VAL A 51 -9.91 5.39 -3.53
N PRO A 52 -9.06 4.36 -3.38
CA PRO A 52 -8.95 3.31 -4.39
C PRO A 52 -10.26 2.50 -4.50
N LEU A 53 -10.94 2.25 -3.38
CA LEU A 53 -12.17 1.47 -3.38
C LEU A 53 -13.32 2.18 -4.11
N MET A 54 -13.46 3.49 -3.96
CA MET A 54 -14.44 4.28 -4.74
C MET A 54 -14.26 4.13 -6.25
N LEU A 55 -13.02 3.97 -6.72
CA LEU A 55 -12.72 3.82 -8.15
C LEU A 55 -12.90 2.37 -8.62
N MET A 56 -12.56 1.40 -7.79
CA MET A 56 -12.63 -0.02 -8.14
C MET A 56 -14.06 -0.60 -7.99
N TYR A 57 -14.77 -0.20 -6.94
CA TYR A 57 -16.06 -0.75 -6.52
C TYR A 57 -17.03 0.37 -6.13
N PRO A 58 -17.48 1.21 -7.09
CA PRO A 58 -18.23 2.43 -6.80
C PRO A 58 -19.55 2.19 -6.04
N GLU A 59 -20.15 1.01 -6.18
CA GLU A 59 -21.41 0.65 -5.49
C GLU A 59 -21.24 0.39 -3.98
N ALA A 60 -19.99 0.26 -3.50
CA ALA A 60 -19.67 0.02 -2.10
C ALA A 60 -20.42 -1.18 -1.48
N ASP A 61 -20.58 -2.26 -2.24
CA ASP A 61 -21.34 -3.46 -1.86
C ASP A 61 -20.46 -4.61 -1.35
N ILE A 62 -19.13 -4.45 -1.41
CA ILE A 62 -18.15 -5.40 -0.87
C ILE A 62 -17.83 -5.05 0.59
N PRO A 63 -17.95 -5.99 1.55
CA PRO A 63 -17.53 -5.77 2.92
C PRO A 63 -16.03 -5.52 3.05
N VAL A 64 -15.63 -4.54 3.88
CA VAL A 64 -14.24 -4.13 4.06
C VAL A 64 -13.88 -4.08 5.55
N THR A 65 -12.66 -4.54 5.86
CA THR A 65 -11.98 -4.20 7.11
C THR A 65 -10.64 -3.56 6.79
N GLN A 66 -10.20 -2.63 7.63
CA GLN A 66 -8.94 -1.91 7.43
C GLN A 66 -7.87 -2.37 8.41
N LEU A 67 -6.70 -2.70 7.90
CA LEU A 67 -5.49 -2.92 8.70
C LEU A 67 -4.69 -1.61 8.80
N ALA A 68 -4.40 -1.16 10.02
CA ALA A 68 -3.55 0.00 10.23
C ALA A 68 -2.09 -0.29 9.80
N VAL A 69 -1.37 0.75 9.35
CA VAL A 69 0.07 0.69 9.06
C VAL A 69 0.87 1.03 10.32
N GLN A 70 1.88 0.24 10.68
CA GLN A 70 2.76 0.51 11.82
C GLN A 70 4.03 1.22 11.35
N THR A 71 3.95 2.52 11.12
CA THR A 71 4.99 3.31 10.42
C THR A 71 6.39 3.22 11.02
N SER A 72 6.53 2.90 12.30
CA SER A 72 7.82 2.75 12.99
C SER A 72 8.47 1.36 12.86
N LEU A 73 7.79 0.36 12.28
CA LEU A 73 8.23 -1.04 12.27
C LEU A 73 8.89 -1.49 10.95
N GLY A 74 8.86 -0.63 9.92
CA GLY A 74 9.65 -0.80 8.70
C GLY A 74 9.25 -1.96 7.77
N PRO A 75 9.97 -2.16 6.66
CA PRO A 75 9.56 -3.07 5.57
C PRO A 75 9.48 -4.54 5.97
N ALA A 76 10.44 -5.04 6.77
CA ALA A 76 10.49 -6.44 7.20
C ALA A 76 9.24 -6.84 8.01
N HIS A 77 8.77 -5.94 8.88
CA HIS A 77 7.53 -6.14 9.64
C HIS A 77 6.32 -6.28 8.72
N HIS A 78 6.19 -5.37 7.74
CA HIS A 78 5.04 -5.35 6.83
C HIS A 78 5.05 -6.51 5.84
N TRP A 79 6.22 -6.98 5.42
CA TRP A 79 6.33 -8.24 4.69
C TRP A 79 5.78 -9.41 5.49
N ARG A 80 6.18 -9.53 6.78
CA ARG A 80 5.69 -10.60 7.67
C ARG A 80 4.19 -10.49 7.96
N LEU A 81 3.62 -9.29 8.00
CA LEU A 81 2.16 -9.10 8.07
C LEU A 81 1.48 -9.75 6.85
N GLY A 82 2.00 -9.50 5.65
CA GLY A 82 1.51 -10.13 4.43
C GLY A 82 1.59 -11.66 4.48
N GLU A 83 2.73 -12.20 4.92
CA GLU A 83 2.91 -13.65 5.08
C GLU A 83 1.88 -14.26 6.05
N ALA A 84 1.63 -13.59 7.18
CA ALA A 84 0.66 -14.03 8.20
C ALA A 84 -0.80 -14.00 7.72
N LEU A 85 -1.14 -13.07 6.82
CA LEU A 85 -2.49 -12.88 6.31
C LEU A 85 -2.76 -13.65 5.00
N ARG A 86 -1.74 -14.29 4.42
CA ARG A 86 -1.81 -14.95 3.11
C ARG A 86 -3.00 -15.90 2.97
N SER A 87 -3.28 -16.71 4.00
CA SER A 87 -4.32 -17.75 3.94
C SER A 87 -5.73 -17.18 3.71
N LEU A 88 -5.97 -15.92 4.04
CA LEU A 88 -7.26 -15.26 3.77
C LEU A 88 -7.58 -15.23 2.26
N ARG A 89 -6.56 -15.24 1.41
CA ARG A 89 -6.73 -15.27 -0.04
C ARG A 89 -7.38 -16.57 -0.53
N ASP A 90 -7.11 -17.69 0.15
CA ASP A 90 -7.73 -18.99 -0.15
C ASP A 90 -9.22 -19.01 0.26
N GLU A 91 -9.65 -18.03 1.06
CA GLU A 91 -11.01 -17.85 1.56
C GLU A 91 -11.78 -16.76 0.79
N GLY A 92 -11.24 -16.31 -0.35
CA GLY A 92 -11.88 -15.31 -1.21
C GLY A 92 -11.66 -13.86 -0.77
N VAL A 93 -10.71 -13.59 0.13
CA VAL A 93 -10.38 -12.24 0.57
C VAL A 93 -9.36 -11.58 -0.37
N LEU A 94 -9.70 -10.39 -0.86
CA LEU A 94 -8.77 -9.52 -1.59
C LEU A 94 -7.97 -8.67 -0.61
N ILE A 95 -6.64 -8.85 -0.59
CA ILE A 95 -5.72 -8.02 0.19
C ILE A 95 -5.25 -6.85 -0.67
N ILE A 96 -5.51 -5.62 -0.23
CA ILE A 96 -5.14 -4.38 -0.94
C ILE A 96 -4.10 -3.62 -0.13
N GLY A 97 -2.93 -3.39 -0.72
CA GLY A 97 -1.93 -2.44 -0.22
C GLY A 97 -2.10 -1.10 -0.92
N SER A 98 -2.71 -0.11 -0.25
CA SER A 98 -2.88 1.24 -0.79
C SER A 98 -1.83 2.20 -0.23
N GLY A 99 -1.06 2.82 -1.11
CA GLY A 99 0.05 3.71 -0.77
C GLY A 99 0.56 4.42 -2.01
N SER A 100 1.86 4.71 -2.08
CA SER A 100 2.48 5.29 -3.27
C SER A 100 3.90 4.78 -3.46
N VAL A 101 4.25 4.49 -4.72
CA VAL A 101 5.60 4.03 -5.08
C VAL A 101 6.64 5.12 -4.90
N THR A 102 6.30 6.39 -5.05
CA THR A 102 7.20 7.51 -4.71
C THR A 102 6.44 8.56 -3.93
N HIS A 103 6.98 8.99 -2.78
CA HIS A 103 6.22 9.81 -1.84
C HIS A 103 7.10 10.82 -1.09
N ASN A 104 7.57 11.85 -1.82
CA ASN A 104 8.25 12.99 -1.20
C ASN A 104 7.41 14.26 -1.32
N LEU A 105 6.53 14.48 -0.34
CA LEU A 105 5.65 15.65 -0.30
C LEU A 105 6.39 16.98 -0.14
N ARG A 106 7.69 16.98 0.21
CA ARG A 106 8.50 18.21 0.22
C ARG A 106 8.69 18.79 -1.19
N GLU A 107 8.53 17.96 -2.21
CA GLU A 107 8.58 18.36 -3.63
C GLU A 107 7.19 18.59 -4.23
N PHE A 108 6.11 18.34 -3.47
CA PHE A 108 4.75 18.54 -3.95
C PHE A 108 4.48 20.03 -4.23
N GLY A 109 3.80 20.31 -5.35
CA GLY A 109 3.52 21.68 -5.81
C GLY A 109 4.68 22.38 -6.54
N ARG A 110 5.86 21.76 -6.64
CA ARG A 110 7.00 22.31 -7.42
C ARG A 110 6.96 21.95 -8.91
N HIS A 111 6.05 21.06 -9.28
CA HIS A 111 5.89 20.51 -10.62
C HIS A 111 4.43 20.65 -11.05
N ARG A 112 4.19 20.77 -12.37
CA ARG A 112 2.82 20.77 -12.92
C ARG A 112 2.28 19.34 -12.91
N TYR A 113 0.96 19.20 -12.96
CA TYR A 113 0.28 17.90 -12.93
C TYR A 113 0.87 16.89 -13.93
N ASP A 114 1.04 17.28 -15.19
CA ASP A 114 1.60 16.43 -16.26
C ASP A 114 3.13 16.54 -16.41
N SER A 115 3.84 17.06 -15.41
CA SER A 115 5.31 17.13 -15.50
C SER A 115 5.92 15.73 -15.58
N PRO A 116 6.90 15.51 -16.47
CA PRO A 116 7.63 14.24 -16.51
C PRO A 116 8.41 14.05 -15.19
N PRO A 117 8.68 12.80 -14.79
CA PRO A 117 9.43 12.54 -13.59
C PRO A 117 10.89 13.02 -13.73
N PRO A 118 11.46 13.67 -12.71
CA PRO A 118 12.90 13.90 -12.68
C PRO A 118 13.64 12.56 -12.53
N PRO A 119 14.92 12.47 -12.95
CA PRO A 119 15.67 11.20 -12.98
C PRO A 119 15.64 10.43 -11.66
N TRP A 120 15.74 11.13 -10.53
CA TRP A 120 15.75 10.50 -9.22
C TRP A 120 14.44 9.77 -8.86
N VAL A 121 13.31 10.16 -9.46
CA VAL A 121 12.00 9.50 -9.30
C VAL A 121 11.92 8.28 -10.21
N SER A 122 12.28 8.44 -11.49
CA SER A 122 12.22 7.34 -12.47
C SER A 122 13.22 6.23 -12.14
N GLU A 123 14.45 6.57 -11.75
CA GLU A 123 15.49 5.59 -11.36
C GLU A 123 15.03 4.69 -10.19
N PHE A 124 14.38 5.29 -9.19
CA PHE A 124 13.83 4.53 -8.08
C PHE A 124 12.66 3.66 -8.51
N ASN A 125 11.71 4.20 -9.29
CA ASN A 125 10.54 3.44 -9.73
C ASN A 125 10.94 2.27 -10.63
N ASP A 126 11.87 2.47 -11.55
CA ASP A 126 12.38 1.41 -12.44
C ASP A 126 13.10 0.30 -11.66
N TRP A 127 13.88 0.68 -10.65
CA TRP A 127 14.48 -0.27 -9.70
C TRP A 127 13.39 -1.05 -8.94
N LEU A 128 12.37 -0.35 -8.41
CA LEU A 128 11.31 -0.98 -7.62
C LEU A 128 10.52 -1.96 -8.49
N HIS A 129 10.17 -1.56 -9.71
CA HIS A 129 9.50 -2.41 -10.68
C HIS A 129 10.29 -3.69 -10.93
N THR A 130 11.62 -3.58 -11.12
CA THR A 130 12.50 -4.74 -11.31
C THR A 130 12.52 -5.65 -10.08
N ALA A 131 12.62 -5.07 -8.88
CA ALA A 131 12.60 -5.81 -7.63
C ALA A 131 11.26 -6.54 -7.40
N VAL A 132 10.14 -5.89 -7.70
CA VAL A 132 8.80 -6.48 -7.62
C VAL A 132 8.62 -7.59 -8.66
N ALA A 133 8.97 -7.34 -9.92
CA ALA A 133 8.81 -8.32 -11.01
C ALA A 133 9.66 -9.59 -10.82
N SER A 134 10.77 -9.48 -10.08
CA SER A 134 11.63 -10.61 -9.71
C SER A 134 11.28 -11.24 -8.36
N SER A 135 10.24 -10.76 -7.68
CA SER A 135 9.88 -11.18 -6.31
C SER A 135 11.07 -11.15 -5.35
N ASN A 136 11.97 -10.15 -5.51
CA ASN A 136 13.20 -10.05 -4.75
C ASN A 136 12.93 -9.52 -3.34
N ARG A 137 12.52 -10.42 -2.45
CA ARG A 137 12.20 -10.13 -1.04
C ARG A 137 13.30 -9.36 -0.31
N GLU A 138 14.56 -9.78 -0.47
CA GLU A 138 15.69 -9.16 0.23
C GLU A 138 15.85 -7.70 -0.20
N ALA A 139 15.86 -7.45 -1.52
CA ALA A 139 15.96 -6.10 -2.05
C ALA A 139 14.77 -5.23 -1.64
N LEU A 140 13.54 -5.77 -1.63
CA LEU A 140 12.34 -5.02 -1.24
C LEU A 140 12.33 -4.68 0.27
N ILE A 141 12.77 -5.60 1.13
CA ILE A 141 12.85 -5.35 2.58
C ILE A 141 13.96 -4.34 2.89
N ASP A 142 15.11 -4.41 2.21
CA ASP A 142 16.24 -3.50 2.42
C ASP A 142 16.37 -2.48 1.27
N TYR A 143 15.24 -1.97 0.79
CA TYR A 143 15.20 -1.07 -0.37
C TYR A 143 15.96 0.23 -0.10
N ARG A 144 16.06 0.68 1.16
CA ARG A 144 16.78 1.92 1.51
C ARG A 144 18.28 1.81 1.23
N THR A 145 18.82 0.59 1.28
CA THR A 145 20.24 0.31 1.00
C THR A 145 20.46 0.00 -0.48
N HIS A 146 19.53 -0.74 -1.10
CA HIS A 146 19.71 -1.26 -2.46
C HIS A 146 19.19 -0.34 -3.56
N ALA A 147 18.17 0.46 -3.29
CA ALA A 147 17.52 1.29 -4.30
C ALA A 147 18.23 2.62 -4.51
N PRO A 148 18.41 3.06 -5.76
CA PRO A 148 18.89 4.40 -6.03
C PRO A 148 17.87 5.42 -5.51
N GLN A 149 18.35 6.51 -4.89
CA GLN A 149 17.49 7.64 -4.48
C GLN A 149 16.37 7.27 -3.49
N ALA A 150 16.49 6.15 -2.77
CA ALA A 150 15.46 5.64 -1.86
C ALA A 150 15.03 6.68 -0.83
N VAL A 151 15.99 7.26 -0.10
CA VAL A 151 15.74 8.26 0.95
C VAL A 151 15.10 9.53 0.38
N ARG A 152 15.39 9.86 -0.89
CA ARG A 152 14.81 11.02 -1.55
C ARG A 152 13.37 10.76 -2.01
N ASN A 153 13.05 9.56 -2.50
CA ASN A 153 11.69 9.15 -2.84
C ASN A 153 10.82 8.92 -1.61
N HIS A 154 11.43 8.46 -0.52
CA HIS A 154 10.76 8.11 0.73
C HIS A 154 11.53 8.73 1.91
N PRO A 155 11.33 10.04 2.19
CA PRO A 155 11.87 10.65 3.40
C PRO A 155 11.46 9.90 4.67
N THR A 156 10.26 9.32 4.63
CA THR A 156 9.70 8.35 5.58
C THR A 156 9.10 7.19 4.79
N GLU A 157 8.90 6.02 5.41
CA GLU A 157 8.63 4.77 4.68
C GLU A 157 7.14 4.48 4.45
N GLU A 158 6.25 5.15 5.19
CA GLU A 158 4.87 4.70 5.43
C GLU A 158 4.04 4.46 4.18
N HIS A 159 4.29 5.20 3.10
CA HIS A 159 3.54 5.07 1.85
C HIS A 159 4.01 3.91 0.97
N LEU A 160 5.21 3.36 1.21
CA LEU A 160 5.67 2.16 0.52
C LEU A 160 5.30 0.87 1.28
N LEU A 161 5.17 0.94 2.61
CA LEU A 161 4.88 -0.22 3.48
C LEU A 161 3.68 -1.09 3.04
N PRO A 162 2.56 -0.53 2.54
CA PRO A 162 1.44 -1.32 2.04
C PRO A 162 1.79 -2.25 0.87
N LEU A 163 2.74 -1.87 0.00
CA LEU A 163 3.24 -2.72 -1.08
C LEU A 163 3.89 -3.99 -0.52
N LEU A 164 4.61 -3.89 0.60
CA LEU A 164 5.30 -5.02 1.24
C LEU A 164 4.29 -5.99 1.87
N VAL A 165 3.15 -5.50 2.38
CA VAL A 165 2.06 -6.36 2.85
C VAL A 165 1.47 -7.15 1.68
N ALA A 166 1.13 -6.48 0.58
CA ALA A 166 0.58 -7.14 -0.61
C ALA A 166 1.56 -8.17 -1.21
N ALA A 167 2.84 -7.82 -1.29
CA ALA A 167 3.89 -8.72 -1.77
C ALA A 167 4.13 -9.92 -0.83
N GLY A 168 4.12 -9.71 0.48
CA GLY A 168 4.25 -10.80 1.47
C GLY A 168 3.09 -11.79 1.41
N ALA A 169 1.89 -11.31 1.08
CA ALA A 169 0.69 -12.14 0.89
C ALA A 169 0.63 -12.86 -0.46
N ALA A 170 1.57 -12.62 -1.37
CA ALA A 170 1.66 -13.33 -2.64
C ALA A 170 1.91 -14.83 -2.42
N THR A 171 1.43 -15.65 -3.35
CA THR A 171 1.75 -17.06 -3.44
C THR A 171 3.25 -17.21 -3.74
N PRO A 172 4.01 -17.98 -2.95
CA PRO A 172 5.43 -18.19 -3.22
C PRO A 172 5.68 -18.73 -4.63
N GLY A 173 6.55 -18.05 -5.39
CA GLY A 173 6.88 -18.40 -6.77
C GLY A 173 5.91 -17.85 -7.82
N SER A 174 4.85 -17.15 -7.43
CA SER A 174 4.03 -16.39 -8.36
C SER A 174 4.82 -15.21 -8.95
N ARG A 175 4.34 -14.72 -10.10
CA ARG A 175 4.97 -13.60 -10.83
C ARG A 175 4.09 -12.36 -10.72
N PRO A 176 4.52 -11.33 -9.96
CA PRO A 176 3.78 -10.08 -9.87
C PRO A 176 3.65 -9.40 -11.24
N GLN A 177 2.52 -8.73 -11.46
CA GLN A 177 2.25 -7.99 -12.70
C GLN A 177 2.08 -6.50 -12.40
N ARG A 178 2.72 -5.64 -13.18
CA ARG A 178 2.47 -4.19 -13.14
C ARG A 178 1.25 -3.90 -14.01
N LEU A 179 0.13 -3.57 -13.38
CA LEU A 179 -1.14 -3.29 -14.03
C LEU A 179 -1.22 -1.86 -14.57
N HIS A 180 -0.58 -0.91 -13.88
CA HIS A 180 -0.57 0.50 -14.25
C HIS A 180 0.75 1.15 -13.87
N ALA A 181 1.10 2.20 -14.62
CA ALA A 181 2.33 2.95 -14.55
C ALA A 181 2.05 4.39 -14.98
N ALA A 182 2.13 5.34 -14.05
CA ALA A 182 2.00 6.75 -14.36
C ALA A 182 2.71 7.60 -13.31
N TYR A 183 2.93 8.87 -13.64
CA TYR A 183 3.41 9.88 -12.71
C TYR A 183 2.44 11.04 -12.69
N THR A 184 2.18 11.57 -11.51
CA THR A 184 1.48 12.84 -11.33
C THR A 184 2.37 13.82 -10.58
N TYR A 185 2.28 15.10 -10.96
CA TYR A 185 3.12 16.16 -10.41
C TYR A 185 4.63 15.86 -10.53
N GLY A 186 5.04 15.04 -11.52
CA GLY A 186 6.40 14.54 -11.70
C GLY A 186 6.95 13.64 -10.57
N VAL A 187 6.46 13.73 -9.34
CA VAL A 187 7.09 13.11 -8.17
C VAL A 187 6.25 12.04 -7.48
N ILE A 188 5.00 11.86 -7.90
CA ILE A 188 4.09 10.85 -7.35
C ILE A 188 3.90 9.73 -8.36
N GLY A 189 4.52 8.58 -8.10
CA GLY A 189 4.37 7.35 -8.86
C GLY A 189 3.04 6.67 -8.53
N MET A 190 2.23 6.47 -9.56
CA MET A 190 0.86 5.96 -9.49
C MET A 190 0.78 4.49 -9.94
N ASP A 191 1.81 3.71 -9.63
CA ASP A 191 1.92 2.32 -10.03
C ASP A 191 0.89 1.42 -9.33
N ALA A 192 0.35 0.45 -10.06
CA ALA A 192 -0.49 -0.60 -9.51
C ALA A 192 0.10 -1.97 -9.82
N TYR A 193 0.16 -2.85 -8.82
CA TYR A 193 0.69 -4.19 -8.94
C TYR A 193 -0.35 -5.24 -8.55
N ARG A 194 -0.40 -6.34 -9.31
CA ARG A 194 -1.12 -7.56 -8.94
C ARG A 194 -0.14 -8.61 -8.42
N PHE A 195 -0.48 -9.19 -7.28
CA PHE A 195 0.21 -10.33 -6.70
C PHE A 195 -0.75 -11.53 -6.68
N ASP A 196 -0.34 -12.63 -7.30
CA ASP A 196 -1.09 -13.90 -7.32
C ASP A 196 -0.57 -14.84 -6.22
#